data_AF-A0A1T1ATA8-F1
#
_entry.id   AF-A0A1T1ATA8-F1
#
_cell.length_a   1.000
_cell.length_b   1.000
_cell.length_c   1.000
_cell.angle_alpha   90.00
_cell.angle_beta   90.00
_cell.angle_gamma   90.00
#
_symmetry.space_group_name_H-M   'P 1'
#
loop_
_entity.id
_entity.type
_entity.pdbx_description
1 polymer ?
#
loop_
_entity_poly.entity_id
_entity_poly.type
_entity_poly.pdbx_seq_one_letter_code
_entity_poly.pdbx_strand_id
1 'polypeptide(L)'
;MKKSLLSLAVAAALGLASASASAALINVGGVTWDPDAFFDFSATDAVFESVVTNVGDTLIGYGKITSINGDTTGFCAGCELTYKVSYTLASISGLANEKFTFSGGNIDLYVDGSPDWSASTNPTGLAASATDGALFLSLVGRQTYDAFTGKYGTLHSSATPTVGETGSGYGYLDVVAGAGLAAENFDTNGRITVEDSIGTFGLADIKFTNTFQLLDNPFVTDGKLMVMSSASTFSGNTIPEPGSMALIGLGLAGLGLAQRRRKAAK
;
A
#
# COMPACT_ATOMS: atom_id res chain seq x y z
N MET A 1 -2.30 -49.44 34.81
CA MET A 1 -1.18 -48.53 34.46
C MET A 1 -1.17 -48.02 33.01
N LYS A 2 -1.61 -48.78 31.99
CA LYS A 2 -1.59 -48.33 30.57
C LYS A 2 -2.54 -47.17 30.17
N LYS A 3 -3.61 -46.92 30.94
CA LYS A 3 -4.58 -45.83 30.65
C LYS A 3 -4.11 -44.44 31.11
N SER A 4 -3.11 -44.37 32.00
CA SER A 4 -2.61 -43.12 32.60
C SER A 4 -1.58 -42.40 31.72
N LEU A 5 -0.92 -43.11 30.81
CA LEU A 5 0.06 -42.54 29.88
C LEU A 5 -0.59 -41.88 28.65
N LEU A 6 -1.80 -42.31 28.25
CA LEU A 6 -2.52 -41.71 27.12
C LEU A 6 -3.08 -40.31 27.47
N SER A 7 -3.56 -40.12 28.70
CA SER A 7 -4.09 -38.83 29.16
C SER A 7 -3.01 -37.74 29.31
N LEU A 8 -1.78 -38.14 29.63
CA LEU A 8 -0.65 -37.21 29.73
C LEU A 8 -0.16 -36.72 28.35
N ALA A 9 -0.25 -37.57 27.32
CA ALA A 9 0.11 -37.21 25.95
C ALA A 9 -0.89 -36.23 25.30
N VAL A 10 -2.18 -36.34 25.64
CA VAL A 10 -3.22 -35.41 25.17
C VAL A 10 -3.12 -34.05 25.88
N ALA A 11 -2.83 -34.05 27.19
CA ALA A 11 -2.60 -32.80 27.94
C ALA A 11 -1.33 -32.05 27.50
N ALA A 12 -0.27 -32.76 27.13
CA ALA A 12 0.94 -32.16 26.55
C ALA A 12 0.70 -31.57 25.14
N ALA A 13 -0.17 -32.19 24.35
CA ALA A 13 -0.54 -31.68 23.02
C ALA A 13 -1.45 -30.43 23.08
N LEU A 14 -2.24 -30.27 24.14
CA LEU A 14 -3.07 -29.08 24.37
C LEU A 14 -2.29 -27.91 25.02
N GLY A 15 -1.25 -28.20 25.82
CA GLY A 15 -0.40 -27.17 26.44
C GLY A 15 0.63 -26.52 25.51
N LEU A 16 0.85 -27.09 24.32
CA LEU A 16 1.73 -26.52 23.28
C LEU A 16 0.96 -25.64 22.26
N ALA A 17 -0.38 -25.63 22.31
CA ALA A 17 -1.22 -24.81 21.43
C ALA A 17 -1.36 -23.36 21.93
N SER A 18 -0.79 -23.01 23.09
CA SER A 18 -0.76 -21.66 23.64
C SER A 18 0.53 -20.89 23.30
N ALA A 19 1.25 -21.30 22.26
CA ALA A 19 2.28 -20.44 21.68
C ALA A 19 1.58 -19.19 21.14
N SER A 20 1.90 -18.03 21.71
CA SER A 20 1.50 -16.72 21.20
C SER A 20 1.76 -16.72 19.69
N ALA A 21 0.69 -16.67 18.89
CA ALA A 21 0.82 -16.56 17.44
C ALA A 21 1.30 -15.14 17.14
N SER A 22 2.62 -14.94 17.08
CA SER A 22 3.18 -13.80 16.36
C SER A 22 2.88 -14.03 14.89
N ALA A 23 2.30 -13.05 14.21
CA ALA A 23 2.17 -13.14 12.77
C ALA A 23 3.57 -13.21 12.16
N ALA A 24 3.77 -14.15 11.23
CA ALA A 24 5.00 -14.15 10.45
C ALA A 24 5.00 -12.93 9.51
N LEU A 25 6.19 -12.51 9.06
CA LEU A 25 6.29 -11.56 7.96
C LEU A 25 5.44 -12.06 6.80
N ILE A 26 4.58 -11.18 6.27
CA ILE A 26 3.83 -11.46 5.04
C ILE A 26 4.81 -11.32 3.89
N ASN A 27 4.78 -12.24 2.92
CA ASN A 27 5.60 -12.18 1.72
C ASN A 27 4.73 -12.44 0.48
N VAL A 28 4.50 -11.39 -0.30
CA VAL A 28 3.74 -11.47 -1.54
C VAL A 28 4.62 -11.00 -2.69
N GLY A 29 4.93 -11.89 -3.62
CA GLY A 29 5.73 -11.55 -4.80
C GLY A 29 7.16 -11.07 -4.49
N GLY A 30 7.70 -11.36 -3.30
CA GLY A 30 9.01 -10.86 -2.85
C GLY A 30 8.95 -9.55 -2.05
N VAL A 31 7.79 -8.89 -2.01
CA VAL A 31 7.54 -7.76 -1.10
C VAL A 31 7.18 -8.30 0.27
N THR A 32 7.89 -7.85 1.30
CA THR A 32 7.72 -8.30 2.68
C THR A 32 7.41 -7.15 3.63
N TRP A 33 6.56 -7.42 4.62
CA TRP A 33 6.22 -6.47 5.67
C TRP A 33 5.79 -7.21 6.94
N ASP A 34 5.85 -6.52 8.07
CA ASP A 34 5.50 -7.06 9.38
C ASP A 34 4.12 -6.54 9.81
N PRO A 35 3.07 -7.36 9.78
CA PRO A 35 1.74 -6.92 10.20
C PRO A 35 1.63 -6.64 11.71
N ASP A 36 2.59 -7.13 12.52
CA ASP A 36 2.67 -6.86 13.96
C ASP A 36 3.53 -5.61 14.26
N ALA A 37 4.09 -4.94 13.24
CA ALA A 37 4.83 -3.70 13.43
C ALA A 37 3.95 -2.63 14.13
N PHE A 38 4.58 -1.77 14.93
CA PHE A 38 3.87 -0.69 15.62
C PHE A 38 3.03 0.18 14.66
N PHE A 39 3.54 0.37 13.45
CA PHE A 39 2.78 0.85 12.30
C PHE A 39 2.70 -0.29 11.28
N ASP A 40 1.64 -1.11 11.35
CA ASP A 40 1.37 -2.34 10.57
C ASP A 40 1.79 -2.23 9.11
N PHE A 41 1.15 -1.36 8.31
CA PHE A 41 1.68 -0.97 7.01
C PHE A 41 1.99 0.51 6.99
N SER A 42 3.26 0.82 6.79
CA SER A 42 3.76 2.18 6.61
C SER A 42 4.84 2.16 5.53
N ALA A 43 4.52 2.68 4.35
CA ALA A 43 5.42 2.75 3.22
C ALA A 43 5.77 4.20 2.88
N THR A 44 7.03 4.45 2.52
CA THR A 44 7.49 5.76 2.00
C THR A 44 7.95 5.62 0.56
N ASP A 45 7.93 6.71 -0.19
CA ASP A 45 8.29 6.68 -1.60
C ASP A 45 9.14 7.86 -2.08
N ALA A 46 9.50 7.79 -3.36
CA ALA A 46 9.79 8.96 -4.19
C ALA A 46 8.90 8.89 -5.43
N VAL A 47 8.26 10.01 -5.78
CA VAL A 47 7.35 10.09 -6.94
C VAL A 47 7.60 11.36 -7.73
N PHE A 48 7.38 11.27 -9.04
CA PHE A 48 7.39 12.40 -9.95
C PHE A 48 5.99 12.58 -10.52
N GLU A 49 5.51 13.82 -10.55
CA GLU A 49 4.14 14.14 -10.91
C GLU A 49 4.08 15.20 -12.02
N SER A 50 3.05 15.09 -12.88
CA SER A 50 2.73 16.09 -13.86
C SER A 50 2.05 17.31 -13.22
N VAL A 51 2.01 18.43 -13.92
CA VAL A 51 1.18 19.58 -13.51
C VAL A 51 -0.25 19.46 -14.02
N VAL A 52 -1.19 19.97 -13.23
CA VAL A 52 -2.56 20.26 -13.66
C VAL A 52 -2.82 21.76 -13.49
N THR A 53 -3.57 22.36 -14.40
CA THR A 53 -3.82 23.82 -14.41
C THR A 53 -5.30 24.16 -14.59
N ASN A 54 -6.05 23.30 -15.26
CA ASN A 54 -7.46 23.49 -15.54
C ASN A 54 -8.28 22.33 -14.96
N VAL A 55 -9.50 22.63 -14.51
CA VAL A 55 -10.48 21.61 -14.16
C VAL A 55 -10.70 20.68 -15.35
N GLY A 56 -10.63 19.37 -15.12
CA GLY A 56 -10.64 18.33 -16.13
C GLY A 56 -9.24 17.82 -16.53
N ASP A 57 -8.16 18.53 -16.18
CA ASP A 57 -6.81 18.02 -16.39
C ASP A 57 -6.57 16.75 -15.56
N THR A 58 -5.78 15.83 -16.10
CA THR A 58 -5.36 14.61 -15.42
C THR A 58 -3.96 14.78 -14.84
N LEU A 59 -3.86 14.67 -13.51
CA LEU A 59 -2.62 14.47 -12.79
C LEU A 59 -2.17 13.04 -13.01
N ILE A 60 -0.95 12.85 -13.51
CA ILE A 60 -0.29 11.56 -13.62
C ILE A 60 1.00 11.59 -12.81
N GLY A 61 1.32 10.49 -12.15
CA GLY A 61 2.59 10.34 -11.45
C GLY A 61 3.15 8.93 -11.53
N TYR A 62 4.46 8.84 -11.39
CA TYR A 62 5.21 7.58 -11.41
C TYR A 62 6.15 7.57 -10.21
N GLY A 63 6.04 6.55 -9.37
CA GLY A 63 6.75 6.49 -8.11
C GLY A 63 7.33 5.12 -7.80
N LYS A 64 8.18 5.09 -6.78
CA LYS A 64 8.81 3.90 -6.24
C LYS A 64 8.74 3.91 -4.71
N ILE A 65 8.22 2.83 -4.14
CA ILE A 65 8.30 2.59 -2.70
C ILE A 65 9.76 2.37 -2.33
N THR A 66 10.24 3.12 -1.34
CA THR A 66 11.64 3.12 -0.87
C THR A 66 11.80 2.50 0.51
N SER A 67 10.71 2.38 1.27
CA SER A 67 10.70 1.62 2.53
C SER A 67 9.31 1.09 2.84
N ILE A 68 9.27 -0.01 3.60
CA ILE A 68 8.06 -0.52 4.28
C ILE A 68 8.45 -0.86 5.72
N ASN A 69 7.64 -0.43 6.70
CA ASN A 69 7.94 -0.53 8.14
C ASN A 69 9.31 0.04 8.55
N GLY A 70 9.85 0.98 7.77
CA GLY A 70 11.18 1.55 7.97
C GLY A 70 12.33 0.68 7.44
N ASP A 71 12.06 -0.51 6.90
CA ASP A 71 13.06 -1.29 6.18
C ASP A 71 13.20 -0.76 4.75
N THR A 72 14.42 -0.35 4.39
CA THR A 72 14.77 0.24 3.09
C THR A 72 15.43 -0.77 2.14
N THR A 73 15.72 -1.99 2.59
CA THR A 73 16.53 -2.94 1.82
C THR A 73 15.95 -4.36 1.78
N GLY A 74 15.41 -4.84 2.90
CA GLY A 74 14.90 -6.21 3.02
C GLY A 74 13.48 -6.37 2.49
N PHE A 75 12.66 -5.32 2.55
CA PHE A 75 11.26 -5.36 2.15
C PHE A 75 11.06 -5.80 0.69
N CYS A 76 12.03 -5.54 -0.20
CA CYS A 76 11.99 -5.96 -1.61
C CYS A 76 13.39 -6.40 -2.08
N ALA A 77 13.98 -7.40 -1.44
CA ALA A 77 15.33 -7.85 -1.75
C ALA A 77 15.45 -8.41 -3.18
N GLY A 78 16.05 -7.63 -4.07
CA GLY A 78 16.21 -8.00 -5.49
C GLY A 78 15.00 -7.69 -6.36
N CYS A 79 14.03 -6.94 -5.84
CA CYS A 79 12.88 -6.43 -6.59
C CYS A 79 12.76 -4.91 -6.43
N GLU A 80 11.80 -4.33 -7.14
CA GLU A 80 11.28 -3.01 -6.85
C GLU A 80 9.76 -3.00 -6.84
N LEU A 81 9.20 -2.12 -6.02
CA LEU A 81 7.78 -1.86 -5.93
C LEU A 81 7.53 -0.45 -6.44
N THR A 82 7.06 -0.36 -7.68
CA THR A 82 6.79 0.90 -8.38
C THR A 82 5.29 1.13 -8.47
N TYR A 83 4.87 2.33 -8.82
CA TYR A 83 3.46 2.62 -9.00
C TYR A 83 3.18 3.73 -10.00
N LYS A 84 1.99 3.67 -10.58
CA LYS A 84 1.38 4.73 -11.38
C LYS A 84 0.20 5.32 -10.63
N VAL A 85 0.13 6.65 -10.56
CA VAL A 85 -1.02 7.38 -10.03
C VAL A 85 -1.69 8.19 -11.12
N SER A 86 -3.03 8.28 -11.08
CA SER A 86 -3.83 9.10 -11.95
C SER A 86 -5.00 9.71 -11.19
N TYR A 87 -5.24 11.02 -11.31
CA TYR A 87 -6.38 11.74 -10.73
C TYR A 87 -6.88 12.82 -11.68
N THR A 88 -8.17 13.16 -11.64
CA THR A 88 -8.73 14.27 -12.43
C THR A 88 -8.98 15.48 -11.55
N LEU A 89 -8.46 16.65 -11.92
CA LEU A 89 -8.69 17.90 -11.21
C LEU A 89 -10.17 18.29 -11.31
N ALA A 90 -10.87 18.32 -10.18
CA ALA A 90 -12.31 18.57 -10.13
C ALA A 90 -12.65 20.03 -9.80
N SER A 91 -11.86 20.67 -8.94
CA SER A 91 -12.06 22.08 -8.62
C SER A 91 -10.80 22.77 -8.12
N ILE A 92 -10.79 24.09 -8.28
CA ILE A 92 -9.78 25.00 -7.75
C ILE A 92 -10.53 25.99 -6.84
N SER A 93 -10.17 26.04 -5.56
CA SER A 93 -10.95 26.76 -4.54
C SER A 93 -10.85 28.29 -4.63
N GLY A 94 -9.80 28.85 -5.27
CA GLY A 94 -9.54 30.29 -5.35
C GLY A 94 -9.28 30.97 -3.99
N LEU A 95 -9.09 30.18 -2.92
CA LEU A 95 -8.69 30.66 -1.59
C LEU A 95 -7.18 30.93 -1.56
N ALA A 96 -6.70 31.70 -0.56
CA ALA A 96 -5.26 31.87 -0.33
C ALA A 96 -4.59 30.49 -0.11
N ASN A 97 -3.50 30.21 -0.82
CA ASN A 97 -2.91 28.87 -1.01
C ASN A 97 -3.87 27.93 -1.75
N GLU A 98 -4.14 28.26 -3.01
CA GLU A 98 -5.11 27.61 -3.91
C GLU A 98 -5.19 26.09 -3.67
N LYS A 99 -6.34 25.65 -3.15
CA LYS A 99 -6.60 24.23 -2.92
C LYS A 99 -7.12 23.59 -4.19
N PHE A 100 -6.45 22.53 -4.63
CA PHE A 100 -6.94 21.64 -5.67
C PHE A 100 -7.70 20.50 -5.02
N THR A 101 -8.92 20.26 -5.50
CA THR A 101 -9.69 19.07 -5.16
C THR A 101 -9.76 18.20 -6.40
N PHE A 102 -9.35 16.95 -6.26
CA PHE A 102 -9.39 15.95 -7.31
C PHE A 102 -10.57 15.00 -7.10
N SER A 103 -10.97 14.33 -8.18
CA SER A 103 -12.02 13.32 -8.17
C SER A 103 -11.57 12.02 -8.84
N GLY A 104 -12.17 10.91 -8.41
CA GLY A 104 -11.85 9.57 -8.86
C GLY A 104 -10.40 9.20 -8.55
N GLY A 105 -9.75 8.62 -9.55
CA GLY A 105 -8.33 8.31 -9.52
C GLY A 105 -7.98 6.94 -8.97
N ASN A 106 -6.80 6.46 -9.39
CA ASN A 106 -6.26 5.16 -9.08
C ASN A 106 -4.76 5.24 -8.79
N ILE A 107 -4.28 4.34 -7.93
CA ILE A 107 -2.87 4.08 -7.68
C ILE A 107 -2.67 2.58 -7.88
N ASP A 108 -1.96 2.23 -8.95
CA ASP A 108 -1.64 0.84 -9.26
C ASP A 108 -0.17 0.59 -8.97
N LEU A 109 0.09 -0.34 -8.06
CA LEU A 109 1.43 -0.75 -7.63
C LEU A 109 1.84 -2.02 -8.38
N TYR A 110 3.09 -2.06 -8.81
CA TYR A 110 3.68 -3.15 -9.57
C TYR A 110 4.94 -3.65 -8.87
N VAL A 111 5.05 -4.97 -8.72
CA VAL A 111 6.29 -5.61 -8.26
C VAL A 111 7.06 -6.13 -9.46
N ASP A 112 8.30 -5.69 -9.60
CA ASP A 112 9.22 -6.14 -10.64
C ASP A 112 10.50 -6.74 -10.03
N GLY A 113 10.97 -7.85 -10.62
CA GLY A 113 12.18 -8.56 -10.20
C GLY A 113 13.45 -8.09 -10.94
N SER A 114 13.39 -7.05 -11.77
CA SER A 114 14.49 -6.54 -12.58
C SER A 114 14.72 -5.04 -12.36
N PRO A 115 15.15 -4.61 -11.16
CA PRO A 115 15.09 -3.20 -10.77
C PRO A 115 15.77 -2.25 -11.76
N ASP A 116 14.99 -1.40 -12.42
CA ASP A 116 15.48 -0.46 -13.42
C ASP A 116 14.81 0.92 -13.37
N TRP A 117 13.84 1.12 -12.46
CA TRP A 117 13.21 2.40 -12.21
C TRP A 117 14.22 3.43 -11.67
N SER A 118 14.41 4.50 -12.43
CA SER A 118 15.31 5.60 -12.05
C SER A 118 15.02 6.86 -12.85
N ALA A 119 14.52 7.90 -12.18
CA ALA A 119 14.34 9.21 -12.78
C ALA A 119 15.67 9.95 -13.04
N SER A 120 16.76 9.59 -12.34
CA SER A 120 18.06 10.25 -12.51
C SER A 120 18.83 9.73 -13.71
N THR A 121 18.67 8.45 -14.07
CA THR A 121 19.40 7.82 -15.17
C THR A 121 18.53 7.48 -16.37
N ASN A 122 17.20 7.35 -16.19
CA ASN A 122 16.25 7.03 -17.26
C ASN A 122 14.91 7.82 -17.11
N PRO A 123 14.94 9.16 -17.10
CA PRO A 123 13.74 9.97 -16.91
C PRO A 123 12.67 9.75 -18.00
N THR A 124 13.06 9.45 -19.24
CA THR A 124 12.11 9.23 -20.33
C THR A 124 11.44 7.85 -20.27
N GLY A 125 12.15 6.84 -19.77
CA GLY A 125 11.64 5.48 -19.59
C GLY A 125 10.86 5.28 -18.29
N LEU A 126 10.78 6.29 -17.42
CA LEU A 126 10.19 6.19 -16.07
C LEU A 126 8.79 5.59 -16.04
N ALA A 127 7.93 5.97 -16.99
CA ALA A 127 6.57 5.42 -17.08
C ALA A 127 6.55 3.92 -17.42
N ALA A 128 7.47 3.48 -18.28
CA ALA A 128 7.56 2.09 -18.70
C ALA A 128 8.05 1.21 -17.54
N SER A 129 9.14 1.59 -16.88
CA SER A 129 9.68 0.86 -15.72
C SER A 129 8.83 0.97 -14.45
N ALA A 130 7.89 1.91 -14.39
CA ALA A 130 6.94 1.96 -13.29
C ALA A 130 5.79 0.94 -13.42
N THR A 131 5.64 0.28 -14.57
CA THR A 131 4.44 -0.52 -14.91
C THR A 131 4.75 -1.84 -15.62
N ASP A 132 6.01 -2.24 -15.73
CA ASP A 132 6.47 -3.45 -16.40
C ASP A 132 6.51 -4.69 -15.49
N GLY A 133 6.27 -4.51 -14.19
CA GLY A 133 6.10 -5.59 -13.22
C GLY A 133 4.71 -6.25 -13.21
N ALA A 134 4.53 -7.20 -12.30
CA ALA A 134 3.23 -7.79 -12.01
C ALA A 134 2.41 -6.84 -11.13
N LEU A 135 1.10 -6.69 -11.40
CA LEU A 135 0.21 -5.88 -10.56
C LEU A 135 0.20 -6.45 -9.13
N PHE A 136 0.75 -5.69 -8.20
CA PHE A 136 0.85 -6.03 -6.78
C PHE A 136 -0.41 -5.63 -6.03
N LEU A 137 -0.88 -4.39 -6.22
CA LEU A 137 -2.03 -3.84 -5.52
C LEU A 137 -2.65 -2.72 -6.38
N SER A 138 -3.97 -2.73 -6.55
CA SER A 138 -4.71 -1.63 -7.16
C SER A 138 -5.57 -0.92 -6.13
N LEU A 139 -5.45 0.40 -6.09
CA LEU A 139 -6.13 1.28 -5.14
C LEU A 139 -6.96 2.32 -5.89
N VAL A 140 -8.13 2.67 -5.36
CA VAL A 140 -8.99 3.74 -5.88
C VAL A 140 -9.23 4.82 -4.84
N GLY A 141 -9.36 6.06 -5.29
CA GLY A 141 -9.62 7.19 -4.40
C GLY A 141 -10.98 7.10 -3.69
N ARG A 142 -10.97 7.09 -2.36
CA ARG A 142 -12.17 7.19 -1.51
C ARG A 142 -12.63 8.65 -1.45
N GLN A 143 -13.90 8.89 -1.74
CA GLN A 143 -14.48 10.22 -1.59
C GLN A 143 -14.50 10.64 -0.11
N THR A 144 -14.02 11.84 0.16
CA THR A 144 -14.00 12.47 1.48
C THR A 144 -14.44 13.92 1.39
N TYR A 145 -14.89 14.46 2.52
CA TYR A 145 -15.23 15.87 2.67
C TYR A 145 -14.09 16.62 3.34
N ASP A 146 -13.57 17.65 2.66
CA ASP A 146 -12.62 18.58 3.24
C ASP A 146 -13.36 19.77 3.86
N ALA A 147 -13.39 19.80 5.20
CA ALA A 147 -14.05 20.85 5.96
C ALA A 147 -13.43 22.24 5.77
N PHE A 148 -12.16 22.32 5.33
CA PHE A 148 -11.50 23.60 5.09
C PHE A 148 -12.00 24.26 3.80
N THR A 149 -12.12 23.49 2.72
CA THR A 149 -12.60 23.98 1.41
C THR A 149 -14.11 23.86 1.23
N GLY A 150 -14.78 23.04 2.04
CA GLY A 150 -16.18 22.69 1.88
C GLY A 150 -16.45 21.86 0.62
N LYS A 151 -15.44 21.10 0.14
CA LYS A 151 -15.51 20.32 -1.10
C LYS A 151 -15.42 18.83 -0.83
N TYR A 152 -16.09 18.08 -1.71
CA TYR A 152 -15.96 16.63 -1.80
C TYR A 152 -14.90 16.29 -2.85
N GLY A 153 -14.02 15.36 -2.52
CA GLY A 153 -12.97 14.91 -3.42
C GLY A 153 -12.31 13.63 -2.94
N THR A 154 -11.51 13.02 -3.80
CA THR A 154 -10.76 11.80 -3.48
C THR A 154 -9.31 12.06 -3.11
N LEU A 155 -8.77 13.20 -3.56
CA LEU A 155 -7.47 13.73 -3.19
C LEU A 155 -7.60 15.25 -3.02
N HIS A 156 -7.00 15.78 -1.96
CA HIS A 156 -7.01 17.20 -1.63
C HIS A 156 -5.57 17.70 -1.58
N SER A 157 -5.29 18.81 -2.25
CA SER A 157 -3.96 19.41 -2.31
C SER A 157 -3.97 20.86 -1.84
N SER A 158 -2.86 21.27 -1.24
CA SER A 158 -2.70 22.53 -0.53
C SER A 158 -2.18 23.69 -1.38
N ALA A 159 -1.70 23.43 -2.60
CA ALA A 159 -1.11 24.47 -3.45
C ALA A 159 -1.18 24.14 -4.96
N THR A 160 -1.27 25.19 -5.77
CA THR A 160 -0.80 25.21 -7.16
C THR A 160 0.73 25.39 -7.11
N PRO A 161 1.54 24.49 -7.68
CA PRO A 161 2.99 24.61 -7.59
C PRO A 161 3.48 25.86 -8.33
N THR A 162 4.01 26.85 -7.59
CA THR A 162 4.72 28.01 -8.14
C THR A 162 6.19 27.97 -7.74
N VAL A 163 7.05 28.71 -8.46
CA VAL A 163 8.50 28.69 -8.22
C VAL A 163 8.81 29.17 -6.79
N GLY A 164 9.45 28.31 -6.00
CA GLY A 164 9.80 28.59 -4.61
C GLY A 164 8.76 28.17 -3.57
N GLU A 165 7.64 27.58 -3.99
CA GLU A 165 6.61 27.06 -3.09
C GLU A 165 6.65 25.53 -2.99
N THR A 166 6.40 25.03 -1.78
CA THR A 166 6.15 23.61 -1.51
C THR A 166 4.66 23.42 -1.25
N GLY A 167 4.14 22.29 -1.70
CA GLY A 167 2.77 21.90 -1.45
C GLY A 167 2.68 20.57 -0.75
N SER A 168 1.46 20.22 -0.38
CA SER A 168 1.13 18.96 0.27
C SER A 168 -0.23 18.48 -0.19
N GLY A 169 -0.43 17.18 -0.15
CA GLY A 169 -1.72 16.58 -0.43
C GLY A 169 -2.02 15.42 0.51
N TYR A 170 -3.30 15.07 0.56
CA TYR A 170 -3.77 13.92 1.30
C TYR A 170 -4.99 13.31 0.64
N GLY A 171 -5.15 12.01 0.83
CA GLY A 171 -6.27 11.25 0.32
C GLY A 171 -6.45 9.95 1.11
N TYR A 172 -7.57 9.30 0.86
CA TYR A 172 -7.87 7.97 1.36
C TYR A 172 -8.15 7.07 0.18
N LEU A 173 -7.82 5.80 0.32
CA LEU A 173 -7.81 4.84 -0.77
C LEU A 173 -8.51 3.56 -0.32
N ASP A 174 -9.27 2.97 -1.24
CA ASP A 174 -9.83 1.64 -1.10
C ASP A 174 -9.08 0.67 -2.00
N VAL A 175 -8.93 -0.55 -1.52
CA VAL A 175 -8.42 -1.67 -2.32
C VAL A 175 -9.46 -2.09 -3.33
N VAL A 176 -9.04 -2.28 -4.56
CA VAL A 176 -9.86 -2.94 -5.57
C VAL A 176 -9.79 -4.45 -5.32
N ALA A 177 -10.86 -5.02 -4.78
CA ALA A 177 -10.92 -6.44 -4.44
C ALA A 177 -10.51 -7.35 -5.60
N GLY A 178 -9.63 -8.31 -5.33
CA GLY A 178 -9.07 -9.24 -6.33
C GLY A 178 -8.12 -8.61 -7.36
N ALA A 179 -7.80 -7.32 -7.29
CA ALA A 179 -6.89 -6.66 -8.22
C ALA A 179 -5.47 -6.55 -7.67
N GLY A 180 -4.65 -7.53 -8.05
CA GLY A 180 -3.24 -7.60 -7.71
C GLY A 180 -2.92 -8.75 -6.75
N LEU A 181 -1.63 -9.06 -6.64
CA LEU A 181 -1.14 -10.18 -5.83
C LEU A 181 -1.48 -10.06 -4.34
N ALA A 182 -1.50 -8.83 -3.81
CA ALA A 182 -1.63 -8.55 -2.38
C ALA A 182 -3.00 -7.96 -1.99
N ALA A 183 -3.98 -7.87 -2.90
CA ALA A 183 -5.26 -7.19 -2.64
C ALA A 183 -5.94 -7.67 -1.34
N GLU A 184 -6.01 -8.99 -1.14
CA GLU A 184 -6.66 -9.59 0.03
C GLU A 184 -5.96 -9.29 1.37
N ASN A 185 -4.71 -8.83 1.33
CA ASN A 185 -3.99 -8.43 2.53
C ASN A 185 -4.31 -6.99 2.95
N PHE A 186 -4.92 -6.17 2.09
CA PHE A 186 -5.07 -4.74 2.35
C PHE A 186 -6.54 -4.28 2.52
N ASP A 187 -7.54 -5.06 2.10
CA ASP A 187 -8.97 -4.74 2.26
C ASP A 187 -9.42 -4.89 3.73
N THR A 188 -9.10 -3.90 4.55
CA THR A 188 -9.32 -3.90 6.00
C THR A 188 -10.42 -2.95 6.44
N ASN A 189 -10.73 -1.95 5.62
CA ASN A 189 -11.57 -0.81 5.97
C ASN A 189 -11.13 -0.16 7.31
N GLY A 190 -9.82 -0.16 7.59
CA GLY A 190 -9.24 0.20 8.88
C GLY A 190 -9.02 1.70 9.12
N ARG A 191 -9.20 2.54 8.11
CA ARG A 191 -8.96 3.99 8.17
C ARG A 191 -10.27 4.75 8.24
N ILE A 192 -10.45 5.53 9.31
CA ILE A 192 -11.61 6.42 9.46
C ILE A 192 -11.45 7.63 8.54
N THR A 193 -12.53 7.96 7.83
CA THR A 193 -12.65 9.14 6.97
C THR A 193 -13.79 10.04 7.45
N VAL A 194 -13.82 11.28 6.96
CA VAL A 194 -14.98 12.18 7.09
C VAL A 194 -15.64 12.27 5.72
N GLU A 195 -16.91 11.88 5.64
CA GLU A 195 -17.62 11.76 4.37
C GLU A 195 -18.49 12.98 4.04
N ASP A 196 -18.86 13.80 5.02
CA ASP A 196 -19.74 14.96 4.80
C ASP A 196 -19.49 16.14 5.75
N SER A 197 -20.25 17.22 5.54
CA SER A 197 -20.15 18.48 6.28
C SER A 197 -20.66 18.44 7.72
N ILE A 198 -21.34 17.36 8.14
CA ILE A 198 -21.83 17.21 9.51
C ILE A 198 -20.98 16.21 10.31
N GLY A 199 -19.91 15.67 9.70
CA GLY A 199 -18.94 14.80 10.35
C GLY A 199 -19.31 13.32 10.32
N THR A 200 -20.09 12.87 9.33
CA THR A 200 -20.35 11.44 9.13
C THR A 200 -19.03 10.70 8.88
N PHE A 201 -18.82 9.60 9.59
CA PHE A 201 -17.62 8.78 9.45
C PHE A 201 -17.79 7.71 8.38
N GLY A 202 -16.78 7.59 7.52
CA GLY A 202 -16.61 6.50 6.57
C GLY A 202 -15.40 5.65 6.90
N LEU A 203 -15.19 4.62 6.09
CA LEU A 203 -14.03 3.73 6.18
C LEU A 203 -13.30 3.65 4.83
N ALA A 204 -11.98 3.49 4.91
CA ALA A 204 -11.07 3.26 3.80
C ALA A 204 -9.96 2.29 4.23
N ASP A 205 -9.16 1.81 3.30
CA ASP A 205 -8.08 0.86 3.57
C ASP A 205 -6.75 1.55 3.89
N ILE A 206 -6.40 2.54 3.07
CA ILE A 206 -5.10 3.20 3.12
C ILE A 206 -5.30 4.71 3.19
N LYS A 207 -4.52 5.36 4.05
CA LYS A 207 -4.34 6.81 4.04
C LYS A 207 -3.06 7.14 3.27
N PHE A 208 -3.17 8.10 2.37
CA PHE A 208 -2.07 8.66 1.60
C PHE A 208 -1.83 10.12 1.99
N THR A 209 -0.56 10.49 2.15
CA THR A 209 -0.14 11.90 2.32
C THR A 209 1.13 12.15 1.53
N ASN A 210 1.24 13.30 0.87
CA ASN A 210 2.45 13.69 0.18
C ASN A 210 2.86 15.14 0.48
N THR A 211 4.15 15.41 0.28
CA THR A 211 4.71 16.74 0.14
C THR A 211 5.41 16.83 -1.21
N PHE A 212 5.29 17.96 -1.89
CA PHE A 212 5.78 18.13 -3.25
C PHE A 212 6.46 19.48 -3.47
N GLN A 213 7.38 19.50 -4.42
CA GLN A 213 8.11 20.67 -4.87
C GLN A 213 8.37 20.62 -6.36
N LEU A 214 8.62 21.77 -6.98
CA LEU A 214 9.01 21.84 -8.38
C LEU A 214 10.41 21.27 -8.60
N LEU A 215 10.58 20.61 -9.74
CA LEU A 215 11.87 20.16 -10.25
C LEU A 215 12.64 21.33 -10.86
N ASP A 216 13.95 21.39 -10.59
CA ASP A 216 14.87 22.29 -11.30
C ASP A 216 14.98 21.92 -12.80
N ASN A 217 14.85 20.63 -13.11
CA ASN A 217 14.93 20.10 -14.47
C ASN A 217 13.71 19.21 -14.77
N PRO A 218 12.59 19.81 -15.22
CA PRO A 218 11.43 19.06 -15.70
C PRO A 218 11.80 18.14 -16.87
N PHE A 219 11.08 17.03 -17.01
CA PHE A 219 11.30 16.05 -18.06
C PHE A 219 9.98 15.50 -18.60
N VAL A 220 10.01 14.85 -19.77
CA VAL A 220 8.82 14.29 -20.41
C VAL A 220 8.90 12.77 -20.39
N THR A 221 7.83 12.11 -19.95
CA THR A 221 7.63 10.66 -20.04
C THR A 221 6.16 10.38 -20.34
N ASP A 222 5.86 9.36 -21.15
CA ASP A 222 4.49 9.03 -21.60
C ASP A 222 3.71 10.24 -22.16
N GLY A 223 4.42 11.15 -22.86
CA GLY A 223 3.84 12.38 -23.41
C GLY A 223 3.38 13.42 -22.37
N LYS A 224 3.70 13.21 -21.09
CA LYS A 224 3.39 14.13 -19.98
C LYS A 224 4.64 14.84 -19.49
N LEU A 225 4.53 16.15 -19.26
CA LEU A 225 5.58 16.93 -18.62
C LEU A 225 5.52 16.71 -17.11
N MET A 226 6.56 16.08 -16.58
CA MET A 226 6.80 15.88 -15.16
C MET A 226 7.53 17.10 -14.63
N VAL A 227 6.91 17.80 -13.68
CA VAL A 227 7.43 19.07 -13.14
C VAL A 227 7.64 19.02 -11.63
N MET A 228 7.13 17.99 -10.96
CA MET A 228 7.12 17.90 -9.52
C MET A 228 7.86 16.65 -9.07
N SER A 229 8.57 16.77 -7.95
CA SER A 229 9.04 15.65 -7.16
C SER A 229 8.36 15.70 -5.80
N SER A 230 7.93 14.53 -5.34
CA SER A 230 7.17 14.42 -4.11
C SER A 230 7.67 13.23 -3.29
N ALA A 231 7.48 13.35 -1.98
CA ALA A 231 7.69 12.26 -1.03
C ALA A 231 6.36 12.00 -0.34
N SER A 232 5.94 10.74 -0.37
CA SER A 232 4.65 10.33 0.14
C SER A 232 4.77 9.24 1.18
N THR A 233 3.69 9.09 1.94
CA THR A 233 3.53 8.02 2.91
C THR A 233 2.18 7.35 2.68
N PHE A 234 2.21 6.03 2.55
CA PHE A 234 1.03 5.17 2.55
C PHE A 234 0.95 4.51 3.92
N SER A 235 -0.22 4.57 4.55
CA SER A 235 -0.44 3.94 5.84
C SER A 235 -1.76 3.18 5.86
N GLY A 236 -1.69 1.89 6.18
CA GLY A 236 -2.82 0.96 6.22
C GLY A 236 -2.71 -0.01 7.40
N ASN A 237 -3.76 -0.79 7.61
CA ASN A 237 -3.64 -2.04 8.33
C ASN A 237 -3.57 -3.17 7.29
N THR A 238 -3.08 -4.33 7.67
CA THR A 238 -3.07 -5.51 6.82
C THR A 238 -3.73 -6.69 7.49
N ILE A 239 -4.17 -7.64 6.67
CA ILE A 239 -4.73 -8.92 7.09
C ILE A 239 -3.56 -9.91 7.06
N PRO A 240 -3.08 -10.38 8.22
CA PRO A 240 -2.11 -11.46 8.30
C PRO A 240 -2.61 -12.68 7.54
N GLU A 241 -1.70 -13.41 6.88
CA GLU A 241 -2.06 -14.70 6.32
C GLU A 241 -2.73 -15.56 7.40
N PRO A 242 -3.88 -16.20 7.11
CA PRO A 242 -4.58 -16.97 8.12
C PRO A 242 -3.65 -18.05 8.68
N GLY A 243 -3.32 -17.95 9.99
CA GLY A 243 -2.53 -18.97 10.70
C GLY A 243 -3.12 -20.39 10.56
N SER A 244 -4.35 -20.52 10.09
CA SER A 244 -4.95 -21.76 9.61
C SER A 244 -4.14 -22.50 8.55
N MET A 245 -3.36 -21.86 7.68
CA MET A 245 -2.47 -22.57 6.76
C MET A 245 -1.33 -23.26 7.51
N ALA A 246 -0.75 -22.59 8.51
CA ALA A 246 0.22 -23.21 9.41
C ALA A 246 -0.42 -24.33 10.24
N LEU A 247 -1.66 -24.16 10.71
CA LEU A 247 -2.40 -25.20 11.44
C LEU A 247 -2.77 -26.40 10.56
N ILE A 248 -3.12 -26.19 9.29
CA ILE A 248 -3.35 -27.26 8.31
C ILE A 248 -2.02 -27.99 8.05
N GLY A 249 -0.92 -27.26 7.86
CA GLY A 249 0.42 -27.83 7.71
C GLY A 249 0.84 -28.66 8.92
N LEU A 250 0.67 -28.14 10.13
CA LEU A 250 0.93 -28.84 11.39
C LEU A 250 -0.02 -30.03 11.59
N GLY A 251 -1.29 -29.89 11.22
CA GLY A 251 -2.28 -30.97 11.26
C GLY A 251 -1.91 -32.12 10.33
N LEU A 252 -1.48 -31.82 9.10
CA LEU A 252 -1.01 -32.81 8.13
C LEU A 252 0.30 -33.47 8.56
N ALA A 253 1.24 -32.69 9.10
CA ALA A 253 2.49 -33.23 9.66
C ALA A 253 2.21 -34.17 10.84
N GLY A 254 1.31 -33.79 11.76
CA GLY A 254 0.86 -34.61 12.86
C GLY A 254 0.20 -35.92 12.40
N LEU A 255 -0.67 -35.85 11.38
CA LEU A 255 -1.31 -37.02 10.77
C LEU A 255 -0.30 -37.95 10.09
N GLY A 256 0.68 -37.40 9.36
CA GLY A 256 1.74 -38.17 8.70
C GLY A 256 2.64 -38.91 9.71
N LEU A 257 3.03 -38.25 10.81
CA LEU A 257 3.79 -38.86 11.89
C LEU A 257 2.98 -39.96 12.61
N ALA A 258 1.69 -39.74 12.83
CA ALA A 258 0.79 -40.73 13.42
C ALA A 258 0.63 -41.98 12.53
N GLN A 259 0.52 -41.81 11.21
CA GLN A 259 0.47 -42.93 10.26
C GLN A 259 1.78 -43.74 10.24
N ARG A 260 2.94 -43.08 10.26
CA ARG A 260 4.25 -43.77 10.33
C ARG A 260 4.40 -44.61 11.59
N ARG A 261 3.98 -44.08 12.75
CA ARG A 261 4.01 -44.83 14.02
C ARG A 261 3.08 -46.05 14.02
N ARG A 262 1.92 -45.97 13.36
CA ARG A 262 1.02 -47.13 13.19
C ARG A 262 1.61 -48.24 12.31
N LYS A 263 2.41 -47.89 11.29
CA LYS A 263 3.11 -48.89 10.47
C LYS A 263 4.29 -49.55 11.18
N ALA A 264 5.00 -48.84 12.04
CA ALA A 264 6.14 -49.38 12.80
C ALA A 264 5.74 -50.23 14.01
N ALA A 265 4.48 -50.13 14.45
CA ALA A 265 3.92 -50.93 15.56
C ALA A 265 3.19 -52.21 15.09
N LYS A 266 3.17 -52.48 13.79
CA LYS A 266 2.75 -53.74 13.17
C LYS A 266 3.98 -54.50 12.72
#